data_AF-A0A522EFD8-F1
#
_entry.id   AF-A0A522EFD8-F1
#
_cell.length_a   1.000
_cell.length_b   1.000
_cell.length_c   1.000
_cell.angle_alpha   90.00
_cell.angle_beta   90.00
_cell.angle_gamma   90.00
#
_symmetry.space_group_name_H-M   'P 1'
#
loop_
_entity.id
_entity.type
_entity.pdbx_description
1 polymer ?
#
loop_
_entity_poly.entity_id
_entity_poly.type
_entity_poly.pdbx_seq_one_letter_code
_entity_poly.pdbx_strand_id
1 'polypeptide(L)' 'MKFNPCIDQCSYEGSHCEGCGRSHAEIAETKKLVMSIVDFIQTQDYDNGEDFINAVSKSVLKKLQKAANA' A
#
# COMPACT_ATOMS: atom_id res chain seq x y z
N MET A 1 -13.72 7.44 -0.60
CA MET A 1 -13.33 7.08 0.78
C MET A 1 -11.94 7.65 1.06
N LYS A 2 -11.63 8.00 2.31
CA LYS A 2 -10.26 8.43 2.69
C LYS A 2 -9.49 7.20 3.14
N PHE A 3 -8.28 7.00 2.63
CA PHE A 3 -7.40 5.95 3.12
C PHE A 3 -6.96 6.25 4.56
N ASN A 4 -7.07 5.25 5.44
CA ASN A 4 -6.56 5.30 6.80
C ASN A 4 -5.58 4.12 7.01
N PRO A 5 -4.33 4.35 7.45
CA PRO A 5 -3.39 3.27 7.73
C PRO A 5 -3.89 2.35 8.85
N CYS A 6 -3.53 1.04 8.84
CA CYS A 6 -3.80 0.20 10.02
C CYS A 6 -2.92 0.68 11.19
N ILE A 7 -3.51 0.70 12.38
CA ILE A 7 -2.86 1.09 13.63
C ILE A 7 -2.47 -0.15 14.46
N ASP A 8 -2.24 -1.28 13.78
CA ASP A 8 -1.97 -2.60 14.35
C ASP A 8 -3.03 -3.15 15.32
N GLN A 9 -4.19 -2.51 15.40
CA GLN A 9 -5.40 -3.01 16.08
C GLN A 9 -6.35 -3.65 15.06
N CYS A 10 -5.80 -4.45 14.16
CA CYS A 10 -6.56 -5.04 13.09
C CYS A 10 -7.46 -6.17 13.68
N SER A 11 -8.79 -6.00 13.58
CA SER A 11 -9.77 -7.04 13.94
C SER A 11 -9.95 -8.04 12.79
N TYR A 12 -10.48 -9.23 13.09
CA TYR A 12 -10.70 -10.30 12.12
C TYR A 12 -12.17 -10.72 12.00
N GLU A 13 -13.02 -10.22 12.88
CA GLU A 13 -14.46 -10.47 12.86
C GLU A 13 -15.18 -9.42 12.03
N GLY A 14 -16.29 -9.81 11.40
CA GLY A 14 -17.08 -8.94 10.53
C GLY A 14 -16.41 -8.68 9.17
N SER A 15 -16.90 -7.63 8.49
CA SER A 15 -16.44 -7.25 7.14
C SER A 15 -15.41 -6.11 7.13
N HIS A 16 -15.23 -5.43 8.25
CA HIS A 16 -14.38 -4.27 8.40
C HIS A 16 -13.49 -4.39 9.63
N CYS A 17 -12.28 -3.86 9.50
CA CYS A 17 -11.33 -3.77 10.60
C CYS A 17 -11.75 -2.65 11.55
N GLU A 18 -11.91 -2.95 12.83
CA GLU A 18 -12.33 -1.99 13.86
C GLU A 18 -11.26 -0.91 14.12
N GLY A 19 -9.97 -1.24 13.98
CA GLY A 19 -8.88 -0.29 14.21
C GLY A 19 -8.72 0.78 13.12
N CYS A 20 -8.93 0.43 11.85
CA CYS A 20 -8.69 1.35 10.72
C CYS A 20 -9.94 1.70 9.91
N GLY A 21 -11.05 1.01 10.15
CA GLY A 21 -12.33 1.19 9.45
C GLY A 21 -12.35 0.68 8.01
N ARG A 22 -11.24 0.17 7.48
CA ARG A 22 -11.18 -0.40 6.12
C ARG A 22 -11.81 -1.78 6.06
N SER A 23 -12.37 -2.12 4.90
CA SER A 23 -12.88 -3.49 4.69
C SER A 23 -11.74 -4.52 4.73
N HIS A 24 -12.01 -5.73 5.19
CA HIS A 24 -11.03 -6.82 5.15
C HIS A 24 -10.56 -7.14 3.73
N ALA A 25 -11.44 -6.96 2.74
CA ALA A 25 -11.10 -7.08 1.33
C ALA A 25 -10.06 -6.04 0.89
N GLU A 26 -10.28 -4.76 1.21
CA GLU A 26 -9.31 -3.69 0.92
C GLU A 26 -7.96 -3.94 1.60
N ILE A 27 -7.96 -4.43 2.84
CA ILE A 27 -6.75 -4.78 3.58
C ILE A 27 -5.99 -5.93 2.90
N ALA A 28 -6.70 -6.97 2.48
CA ALA A 28 -6.11 -8.10 1.77
C ALA A 28 -5.48 -7.66 0.43
N GLU A 29 -6.17 -6.81 -0.34
CA GLU A 29 -5.61 -6.26 -1.58
C GLU A 29 -4.40 -5.35 -1.32
N THR A 30 -4.46 -4.51 -0.27
CA THR A 30 -3.32 -3.67 0.13
C THR A 30 -2.11 -4.54 0.49
N LYS A 31 -2.32 -5.66 1.20
CA LYS A 31 -1.25 -6.60 1.54
C LYS A 31 -0.64 -7.24 0.29
N LYS A 32 -1.44 -7.61 -0.71
CA LYS A 32 -0.91 -8.12 -2.00
C LYS A 32 0.00 -7.10 -2.67
N LEU A 33 -0.41 -5.82 -2.71
CA LEU A 33 0.42 -4.75 -3.27
C LEU A 33 1.77 -4.60 -2.54
N VAL A 34 1.74 -4.63 -1.20
CA VAL A 34 2.97 -4.57 -0.38
C VAL A 34 3.87 -5.76 -0.67
N MET A 35 3.34 -6.98 -0.71
CA MET A 35 4.13 -8.18 -1.02
C MET A 35 4.73 -8.11 -2.42
N SER A 36 3.98 -7.67 -3.45
CA SER A 36 4.54 -7.51 -4.79
C SER A 36 5.72 -6.53 -4.84
N ILE A 37 5.69 -5.48 -4.02
CA ILE A 37 6.81 -4.53 -3.90
C ILE A 37 8.01 -5.20 -3.21
N VAL A 38 7.77 -5.92 -2.12
CA VAL A 38 8.82 -6.67 -1.39
C VAL A 38 9.48 -7.70 -2.31
N ASP A 39 8.69 -8.52 -3.00
CA ASP A 39 9.16 -9.54 -3.93
C ASP A 39 10.00 -8.91 -5.05
N PHE A 40 9.60 -7.74 -5.54
CA PHE A 40 10.38 -7.01 -6.56
C PHE A 40 11.74 -6.54 -6.02
N ILE A 41 11.77 -5.92 -4.84
CA ILE A 41 13.01 -5.47 -4.18
C ILE A 41 13.96 -6.66 -3.98
N GLN A 42 13.44 -7.79 -3.49
CA GLN A 42 14.22 -9.01 -3.28
C GLN A 42 14.72 -9.61 -4.59
N THR A 43 13.88 -9.65 -5.63
CA THR A 43 14.27 -10.17 -6.96
C THR A 43 15.39 -9.34 -7.60
N GLN A 44 15.41 -8.03 -7.35
CA GLN A 44 16.46 -7.15 -7.86
C GLN A 44 17.70 -7.09 -6.95
N ASP A 45 17.65 -7.74 -5.78
CA ASP A 45 18.71 -7.72 -4.77
C ASP A 45 19.13 -6.29 -4.36
N TYR A 46 18.15 -5.39 -4.20
CA TYR A 46 18.42 -4.02 -3.77
C TYR A 46 18.79 -3.97 -2.29
N ASP A 47 20.00 -3.51 -2.00
CA ASP A 47 20.48 -3.20 -0.65
C ASP A 47 19.94 -1.86 -0.13
N ASN A 48 19.48 -0.98 -1.03
CA ASN A 48 18.89 0.33 -0.74
C ASN A 48 17.38 0.39 -1.00
N GLY A 49 16.62 -0.60 -0.52
CA GLY A 49 15.17 -0.71 -0.75
C GLY A 49 14.36 0.56 -0.40
N GLU A 50 14.79 1.35 0.57
CA GLU A 50 14.15 2.63 0.93
C GLU A 50 14.15 3.65 -0.23
N ASP A 51 15.26 3.77 -0.96
CA ASP A 51 15.36 4.67 -2.11
C ASP A 51 14.38 4.27 -3.21
N PHE A 52 14.24 2.97 -3.45
CA PHE A 52 13.28 2.43 -4.41
C PHE A 52 11.84 2.77 -4.01
N ILE A 53 11.46 2.54 -2.74
CA ILE A 53 10.12 2.90 -2.24
C ILE A 53 9.85 4.40 -2.40
N ASN A 54 10.82 5.24 -2.08
CA ASN A 54 10.71 6.69 -2.24
C ASN A 54 10.52 7.10 -3.71
N ALA A 55 11.25 6.47 -4.63
CA ALA A 55 11.11 6.72 -6.07
C ALA A 55 9.75 6.26 -6.61
N VAL A 56 9.29 5.07 -6.22
CA VAL A 56 7.98 4.52 -6.60
C VAL A 56 6.85 5.41 -6.09
N SER A 57 6.88 5.81 -4.81
CA SER A 57 5.89 6.70 -4.20
C SER A 57 5.74 8.01 -4.99
N LYS A 58 6.87 8.67 -5.29
CA LYS A 58 6.89 9.90 -6.11
C LYS A 58 6.31 9.68 -7.51
N SER A 59 6.65 8.57 -8.15
CA SER A 59 6.17 8.22 -9.50
C SER A 59 4.65 7.98 -9.52
N VAL A 60 4.13 7.25 -8.53
CA VAL A 60 2.68 6.99 -8.37
C VAL A 60 1.92 8.30 -8.18
N LEU A 61 2.35 9.16 -7.24
CA LEU A 61 1.69 10.44 -6.98
C LEU A 61 1.68 11.34 -8.22
N LYS A 62 2.80 11.40 -8.96
CA LYS A 62 2.89 12.16 -10.22
C LYS A 62 1.90 11.65 -11.28
N LYS A 63 1.76 10.33 -11.41
CA LYS A 63 0.81 9.72 -12.36
C LYS A 63 -0.65 9.98 -11.97
N LEU A 64 -0.97 9.92 -10.68
CA LEU A 64 -2.32 10.27 -10.17
C LEU A 64 -2.67 11.73 -10.46
N GLN A 65 -1.75 12.67 -10.22
CA GLN A 65 -1.94 14.07 -10.55
C GLN A 65 -2.16 14.29 -12.05
N LYS A 66 -1.37 13.62 -12.90
CA LYS A 66 -1.54 13.71 -14.36
C LYS A 66 -2.90 13.18 -14.79
N ALA A 67 -3.36 12.06 -14.23
CA ALA A 67 -4.66 11.48 -14.54
C ALA A 67 -5.83 12.36 -14.07
N ALA A 68 -5.68 13.08 -12.95
CA ALA A 68 -6.70 14.01 -12.46
C ALA A 68 -6.80 15.31 -13.28
N ASN A 69 -5.75 15.65 -14.04
CA ASN A 69 -5.65 16.86 -14.87
C ASN A 69 -5.84 16.59 -16.37
N ALA A 70 -6.19 15.36 -16.76
CA ALA A 70 -6.43 14.93 -18.15
C ALA A 70 -7.94 14.74 -18.38
#